data_AF-A0A975G5X2-F1
#
_entry.id   AF-A0A975G5X2-F1
#
_cell.length_a   1.000
_cell.length_b   1.000
_cell.length_c   1.000
_cell.angle_alpha   90.00
_cell.angle_beta   90.00
_cell.angle_gamma   90.00
#
_symmetry.space_group_name_H-M   'P 1'
#
loop_
_entity.id
_entity.type
_entity.pdbx_description
1 polymer ?
#
loop_
_entity_poly.entity_id
_entity_poly.type
_entity_poly.pdbx_seq_one_letter_code
_entity_poly.pdbx_strand_id
1 'polypeptide(L)'
;MKHTILVFLGSCAAAWAGEAALVQTYQPLDGQGSGEIEIRPVSCVDWYSHSGFPNVINLISAPNKPPTNAPEPVGDINLASIYGLSFKGGDPEGDRTILLDATRFAVPENHGHPREKILRASLECLRKVLPEKFTSAPIKLECHEKDREWIGKILEEFKKHDRSKPFFESPR
;
A
#
# COMPACT_ATOMS: atom_id res chain seq x y z
N MET A 1 49.57 44.47 -17.04
CA MET A 1 48.19 44.56 -16.50
C MET A 1 47.60 43.16 -16.47
N LYS A 2 47.06 42.79 -15.31
CA LYS A 2 46.54 41.46 -14.95
C LYS A 2 45.16 41.26 -15.54
N HIS A 3 44.84 40.14 -16.19
CA HIS A 3 43.46 39.61 -16.26
C HIS A 3 43.49 38.09 -16.09
N THR A 4 43.27 37.67 -14.85
CA THR A 4 42.92 36.29 -14.47
C THR A 4 41.44 36.09 -14.79
N ILE A 5 41.12 35.25 -15.75
CA ILE A 5 39.73 34.85 -16.03
C ILE A 5 39.40 33.71 -15.05
N LEU A 6 38.60 34.04 -14.04
CA LEU A 6 38.01 33.13 -13.08
C LEU A 6 36.79 32.46 -13.74
N VAL A 7 36.91 31.19 -14.14
CA VAL A 7 35.78 30.40 -14.63
C VAL A 7 34.96 29.93 -13.42
N PHE A 8 33.77 30.50 -13.25
CA PHE A 8 32.81 30.07 -12.23
C PHE A 8 32.21 28.72 -12.61
N LEU A 9 32.26 27.76 -11.68
CA LEU A 9 31.53 26.50 -11.70
C LEU A 9 30.02 26.77 -11.78
N GLY A 10 29.38 26.32 -12.85
CA GLY A 10 27.94 26.08 -12.88
C GLY A 10 27.67 24.66 -12.37
N SER A 11 27.36 24.51 -11.09
CA SER A 11 26.79 23.27 -10.56
C SER A 11 25.41 23.08 -11.15
N CYS A 12 25.31 22.25 -12.20
CA CYS A 12 24.06 21.64 -12.61
C CYS A 12 23.58 20.76 -11.45
N ALA A 13 22.74 21.32 -10.59
CA ALA A 13 21.86 20.52 -9.76
C ALA A 13 20.97 19.74 -10.74
N ALA A 14 21.34 18.50 -11.04
CA ALA A 14 20.42 17.57 -11.65
C ALA A 14 19.26 17.45 -10.67
N ALA A 15 18.17 18.17 -10.93
CA ALA A 15 16.89 17.84 -10.35
C ALA A 15 16.57 16.45 -10.90
N TRP A 16 16.82 15.42 -10.10
CA TRP A 16 16.28 14.08 -10.34
C TRP A 16 14.77 14.22 -10.20
N ALA A 17 14.11 14.69 -11.26
CA ALA A 17 12.67 14.62 -11.39
C ALA A 17 12.36 13.12 -11.35
N GLY A 18 11.76 12.66 -10.26
CA GLY A 18 11.22 11.32 -10.20
C GLY A 18 10.25 11.17 -11.37
N GLU A 19 10.60 10.33 -12.34
CA GLU A 19 9.69 10.06 -13.44
C GLU A 19 8.47 9.36 -12.86
N ALA A 20 7.29 9.78 -13.32
CA ALA A 20 6.06 9.07 -12.99
C ALA A 20 5.92 7.85 -13.90
N ALA A 21 5.57 6.70 -13.32
CA ALA A 21 5.25 5.50 -14.07
C ALA A 21 3.91 4.93 -13.63
N LEU A 22 3.28 4.19 -14.54
CA LEU A 22 2.15 3.33 -14.19
C LEU A 22 2.69 2.03 -13.59
N VAL A 23 2.29 1.75 -12.35
CA VAL A 23 2.62 0.51 -11.66
C VAL A 23 1.34 -0.25 -11.33
N GLN A 24 1.43 -1.57 -11.28
CA GLN A 24 0.32 -2.41 -10.83
C GLN A 24 0.52 -2.79 -9.37
N THR A 25 -0.51 -2.57 -8.56
CA THR A 25 -0.62 -3.09 -7.18
C THR A 25 -1.87 -3.95 -7.05
N TYR A 26 -2.12 -4.52 -5.88
CA TYR A 26 -3.39 -5.16 -5.54
C TYR A 26 -4.06 -4.38 -4.42
N GLN A 27 -5.38 -4.23 -4.52
CA GLN A 27 -6.17 -3.53 -3.51
C GLN A 27 -7.38 -4.39 -3.09
N PRO A 28 -7.79 -4.32 -1.81
CA PRO A 28 -9.03 -4.92 -1.32
C PRO A 28 -10.20 -3.97 -1.63
N LEU A 29 -10.91 -4.24 -2.72
CA LEU A 29 -12.02 -3.41 -3.18
C LEU A 29 -13.34 -3.87 -2.59
N ASP A 30 -14.24 -2.92 -2.35
CA ASP A 30 -15.64 -3.23 -2.12
C ASP A 30 -16.25 -3.74 -3.43
N GLY A 31 -16.84 -4.94 -3.43
CA GLY A 31 -17.38 -5.62 -4.61
C GLY A 31 -18.64 -4.99 -5.21
N GLN A 32 -18.82 -3.68 -5.05
CA GLN A 32 -19.82 -2.84 -5.71
C GLN A 32 -21.25 -3.41 -5.64
N GLY A 33 -21.66 -3.86 -4.45
CA GLY A 33 -23.02 -4.37 -4.19
C GLY A 33 -23.11 -5.89 -4.02
N SER A 34 -22.03 -6.65 -4.25
CA SER A 34 -21.98 -8.08 -3.91
C SER A 34 -21.96 -8.34 -2.40
N GLY A 35 -21.58 -7.34 -1.60
CA GLY A 35 -21.36 -7.50 -0.16
C GLY A 35 -20.05 -8.22 0.17
N GLU A 36 -19.21 -8.49 -0.83
CA GLU A 36 -17.96 -9.23 -0.68
C GLU A 36 -16.72 -8.35 -0.93
N ILE A 37 -15.59 -8.77 -0.38
CA ILE A 37 -14.30 -8.11 -0.55
C ILE A 37 -13.58 -8.74 -1.73
N GLU A 38 -13.28 -7.94 -2.75
CA GLU A 38 -12.59 -8.40 -3.94
C GLU A 38 -11.14 -7.94 -3.97
N ILE A 39 -10.20 -8.87 -4.16
CA ILE A 39 -8.78 -8.53 -4.31
C ILE A 39 -8.46 -8.44 -5.80
N ARG A 40 -8.29 -7.21 -6.31
CA ARG A 40 -8.05 -6.97 -7.74
C ARG A 40 -6.72 -6.25 -8.00
N PRO A 41 -6.06 -6.52 -9.14
CA PRO A 41 -4.97 -5.69 -9.61
C PRO A 41 -5.49 -4.31 -10.02
N VAL A 42 -4.79 -3.26 -9.63
CA VAL A 42 -5.15 -1.86 -9.93
C VAL A 42 -3.91 -1.13 -10.44
N SER A 43 -4.08 -0.42 -11.56
CA SER A 43 -3.04 0.46 -12.10
C SER A 43 -3.04 1.79 -11.34
N CYS A 44 -1.88 2.15 -10.79
CA CYS A 44 -1.67 3.35 -10.02
C CYS A 44 -0.55 4.18 -10.64
N VAL A 45 -0.61 5.50 -10.47
CA VAL A 45 0.49 6.39 -10.82
C VAL A 45 1.47 6.43 -9.66
N ASP A 46 2.69 5.95 -9.88
CA ASP A 46 3.81 6.12 -8.96
C ASP A 46 4.66 7.31 -9.42
N TRP A 47 4.51 8.45 -8.75
CA TRP A 47 5.27 9.68 -9.02
C TRP A 47 6.77 9.56 -8.70
N TYR A 48 7.17 8.50 -7.99
CA TYR A 48 8.54 8.29 -7.54
C TYR A 48 9.03 6.90 -7.96
N SER A 49 8.67 6.43 -9.17
CA SER A 49 8.94 5.05 -9.60
C SER A 49 10.43 4.69 -9.65
N HIS A 50 11.30 5.68 -9.78
CA HIS A 50 12.75 5.52 -9.81
C HIS A 50 13.44 5.81 -8.46
N SER A 51 12.67 6.00 -7.39
CA SER A 51 13.23 6.31 -6.06
C SER A 51 13.90 5.12 -5.37
N GLY A 52 13.78 3.92 -5.95
CA GLY A 52 14.29 2.67 -5.35
C GLY A 52 13.39 2.10 -4.25
N PHE A 53 12.40 2.85 -3.75
CA PHE A 53 11.46 2.38 -2.74
C PHE A 53 10.38 1.45 -3.32
N PRO A 54 9.88 0.47 -2.55
CA PRO A 54 8.81 -0.43 -2.98
C PRO A 54 7.43 0.27 -2.90
N ASN A 55 7.25 1.36 -3.65
CA ASN A 55 6.04 2.19 -3.62
C ASN A 55 4.75 1.42 -3.96
N VAL A 56 4.87 0.28 -4.66
CA VAL A 56 3.75 -0.65 -4.89
C VAL A 56 3.07 -1.10 -3.58
N ILE A 57 3.81 -1.22 -2.48
CA ILE A 57 3.29 -1.55 -1.15
C ILE A 57 2.44 -0.39 -0.63
N ASN A 58 2.91 0.85 -0.77
CA ASN A 58 2.20 2.04 -0.31
C ASN A 58 0.85 2.22 -1.04
N LEU A 59 0.81 1.78 -2.29
CA LEU A 59 -0.36 1.87 -3.15
C LEU A 59 -1.47 0.87 -2.81
N ILE A 60 -1.21 -0.15 -1.97
CA ILE A 60 -2.25 -1.07 -1.45
C ILE A 60 -3.37 -0.29 -0.75
N SER A 61 -3.01 0.78 -0.03
CA SER A 61 -3.92 1.64 0.72
C SER A 61 -4.25 2.97 0.05
N ALA A 62 -3.86 3.15 -1.23
CA ALA A 62 -4.19 4.38 -1.94
C ALA A 62 -5.68 4.42 -2.30
N PRO A 63 -6.36 5.57 -2.19
CA PRO A 63 -7.75 5.71 -2.61
C PRO A 63 -7.94 5.26 -4.06
N ASN A 64 -9.00 4.50 -4.33
CA ASN A 64 -9.36 4.05 -5.66
C ASN A 64 -10.75 4.57 -6.03
N LYS A 65 -10.80 5.49 -6.98
CA LYS A 65 -12.03 6.07 -7.52
C LYS A 65 -12.12 5.72 -9.00
N PRO A 66 -12.80 4.61 -9.36
CA PRO A 66 -12.87 4.19 -10.75
C PRO A 66 -13.65 5.21 -11.58
N PRO A 67 -13.34 5.35 -12.88
CA PRO A 67 -14.20 6.10 -13.79
C PRO A 67 -15.59 5.45 -13.79
N THR A 68 -16.63 6.26 -13.71
CA THR A 68 -18.01 5.79 -13.59
C THR A 68 -18.91 6.53 -14.58
N ASN A 69 -19.94 5.85 -15.05
CA ASN A 69 -21.06 6.44 -15.79
C ASN A 69 -22.29 6.63 -14.88
N ALA A 70 -22.15 6.40 -13.57
CA ALA A 70 -23.21 6.61 -12.60
C ALA A 70 -23.60 8.11 -12.57
N PRO A 71 -24.88 8.42 -12.32
CA PRO A 71 -25.34 9.81 -12.20
C PRO A 71 -24.69 10.53 -11.01
N GLU A 72 -24.23 9.78 -10.01
CA GLU A 72 -23.56 10.29 -8.82
C GLU A 72 -22.08 9.84 -8.79
N PRO A 73 -21.17 10.65 -8.21
CA PRO A 73 -19.77 10.27 -8.05
C PRO A 73 -19.63 8.98 -7.25
N VAL A 74 -18.92 7.99 -7.80
CA VAL A 74 -18.49 6.83 -7.04
C VAL A 74 -17.29 7.26 -6.19
N GLY A 75 -17.42 7.07 -4.87
CA GLY A 75 -16.40 7.40 -3.89
C GLY A 75 -15.17 6.49 -4.00
N ASP A 76 -14.31 6.57 -2.98
CA ASP A 76 -13.25 5.58 -2.81
C ASP A 76 -13.90 4.20 -2.60
N ILE A 77 -13.43 3.18 -3.31
CA ILE A 77 -13.86 1.79 -3.18
C ILE A 77 -12.78 0.89 -2.58
N ASN A 78 -11.58 1.41 -2.29
CA ASN A 78 -10.52 0.66 -1.64
C ASN A 78 -10.78 0.58 -0.13
N LEU A 79 -11.14 -0.59 0.37
CA LEU A 79 -11.48 -0.82 1.77
C LEU A 79 -10.30 -0.55 2.72
N ALA A 80 -9.05 -0.76 2.29
CA ALA A 80 -7.89 -0.41 3.12
C ALA A 80 -7.82 1.10 3.36
N SER A 81 -7.98 1.89 2.29
CA SER A 81 -8.03 3.35 2.36
C SER A 81 -9.20 3.86 3.20
N ILE A 82 -10.41 3.37 2.90
CA ILE A 82 -11.67 3.75 3.56
C ILE A 82 -11.61 3.49 5.07
N TYR A 83 -11.08 2.34 5.47
CA TYR A 83 -11.02 1.96 6.88
C TYR A 83 -9.80 2.57 7.61
N GLY A 84 -8.91 3.28 6.91
CA GLY A 84 -7.74 3.91 7.53
C GLY A 84 -6.60 2.93 7.86
N LEU A 85 -6.45 1.87 7.07
CA LEU A 85 -5.32 0.94 7.11
C LEU A 85 -4.29 1.35 6.06
N SER A 86 -3.01 1.42 6.42
CA SER A 86 -1.95 1.73 5.45
C SER A 86 -0.71 0.85 5.57
N PHE A 87 -0.02 0.67 4.45
CA PHE A 87 1.25 -0.04 4.38
C PHE A 87 2.34 0.92 3.94
N LYS A 88 3.53 0.77 4.51
CA LYS A 88 4.73 1.46 4.03
C LYS A 88 5.89 0.50 3.93
N GLY A 89 6.49 0.38 2.75
CA GLY A 89 7.75 -0.34 2.62
C GLY A 89 8.93 0.56 2.99
N GLY A 90 9.84 0.03 3.79
CA GLY A 90 11.11 0.67 4.12
C GLY A 90 12.11 0.65 2.96
N ASP A 91 13.31 1.15 3.22
CA ASP A 91 14.39 1.19 2.24
C ASP A 91 14.89 -0.24 1.92
N PRO A 92 14.84 -0.69 0.65
CA PRO A 92 15.33 -2.01 0.27
C PRO A 92 16.84 -2.21 0.47
N GLU A 93 17.62 -1.13 0.48
CA GLU A 93 19.07 -1.15 0.71
C GLU A 93 19.44 -0.89 2.18
N GLY A 94 18.46 -0.46 2.99
CA GLY A 94 18.60 -0.17 4.42
C GLY A 94 17.64 -1.00 5.28
N ASP A 95 16.69 -0.33 5.94
CA ASP A 95 15.68 -0.99 6.77
C ASP A 95 14.60 -1.66 5.90
N ARG A 96 14.79 -2.95 5.63
CA ARG A 96 13.83 -3.80 4.91
C ARG A 96 12.60 -4.16 5.74
N THR A 97 12.07 -3.20 6.50
CA THR A 97 10.84 -3.36 7.28
C THR A 97 9.63 -3.01 6.41
N ILE A 98 8.49 -3.66 6.69
CA ILE A 98 7.17 -3.18 6.26
C ILE A 98 6.44 -2.63 7.48
N LEU A 99 5.95 -1.41 7.42
CA LEU A 99 5.06 -0.85 8.43
C LEU A 99 3.62 -1.13 8.03
N LEU A 100 2.87 -1.78 8.91
CA LEU A 100 1.42 -1.78 8.91
C LEU A 100 0.93 -0.76 9.92
N ASP A 101 0.40 0.35 9.42
CA ASP A 101 -0.21 1.40 10.25
C ASP A 101 -1.73 1.24 10.24
N ALA A 102 -2.25 0.85 11.40
CA ALA A 102 -3.65 0.68 11.72
C ALA A 102 -4.10 1.67 12.81
N THR A 103 -3.37 2.78 13.01
CA THR A 103 -3.71 3.80 14.00
C THR A 103 -5.03 4.49 13.70
N ARG A 104 -5.45 4.55 12.43
CA ARG A 104 -6.74 5.08 12.00
C ARG A 104 -7.77 3.99 11.68
N PHE A 105 -7.47 2.73 12.01
CA PHE A 105 -8.26 1.61 11.56
C PHE A 105 -9.62 1.58 12.27
N ALA A 106 -10.70 1.96 11.59
CA ALA A 106 -12.03 2.05 12.17
C ALA A 106 -13.12 1.60 11.18
N VAL A 107 -14.30 1.25 11.70
CA VAL A 107 -15.48 0.97 10.87
C VAL A 107 -16.10 2.32 10.49
N PRO A 108 -16.19 2.68 9.20
CA PRO A 108 -16.89 3.89 8.77
C PRO A 108 -18.41 3.69 8.87
N GLU A 109 -19.14 4.79 9.07
CA GLU A 109 -20.60 4.78 9.32
C GLU A 109 -21.43 4.09 8.23
N ASN A 110 -20.90 3.94 7.00
CA ASN A 110 -21.62 3.42 5.83
C ASN A 110 -21.01 2.16 5.20
N HIS A 111 -20.08 1.47 5.86
CA HIS A 111 -19.48 0.24 5.33
C HIS A 111 -19.68 -0.93 6.29
N GLY A 112 -20.16 -2.06 5.77
CA GLY A 112 -20.57 -3.24 6.56
C GLY A 112 -19.52 -4.35 6.69
N HIS A 113 -18.32 -4.16 6.13
CA HIS A 113 -17.30 -5.21 6.10
C HIS A 113 -16.61 -5.36 7.47
N PRO A 114 -16.50 -6.59 8.03
CA PRO A 114 -15.76 -6.81 9.27
C PRO A 114 -14.30 -6.39 9.15
N ARG A 115 -13.78 -5.63 10.14
CA ARG A 115 -12.36 -5.20 10.19
C ARG A 115 -11.38 -6.36 10.00
N GLU A 116 -11.67 -7.52 10.57
CA GLU A 116 -10.85 -8.71 10.39
C GLU A 116 -10.73 -9.12 8.92
N LYS A 117 -11.84 -9.18 8.18
CA LYS A 117 -11.83 -9.54 6.76
C LYS A 117 -11.01 -8.54 5.94
N ILE A 118 -11.14 -7.25 6.24
CA ILE A 118 -10.39 -6.18 5.54
C ILE A 118 -8.90 -6.32 5.81
N LEU A 119 -8.50 -6.54 7.07
CA LEU A 119 -7.10 -6.73 7.42
C LEU A 119 -6.52 -7.95 6.69
N ARG A 120 -7.23 -9.09 6.70
CA ARG A 120 -6.78 -10.31 6.00
C ARG A 120 -6.68 -10.10 4.49
N ALA A 121 -7.68 -9.45 3.88
CA ALA A 121 -7.67 -9.13 2.46
C ALA A 121 -6.52 -8.17 2.09
N SER A 122 -6.23 -7.19 2.94
CA SER A 122 -5.12 -6.25 2.77
C SER A 122 -3.75 -6.94 2.89
N LEU A 123 -3.61 -7.90 3.82
CA LEU A 123 -2.41 -8.73 3.94
C LEU A 123 -2.23 -9.67 2.75
N GLU A 124 -3.32 -10.18 2.17
CA GLU A 124 -3.25 -10.92 0.91
C GLU A 124 -2.81 -10.02 -0.26
N CYS A 125 -3.26 -8.77 -0.30
CA CYS A 125 -2.74 -7.78 -1.27
C CYS A 125 -1.23 -7.60 -1.09
N LEU A 126 -0.78 -7.43 0.16
CA LEU A 126 0.65 -7.35 0.50
C LEU A 126 1.41 -8.58 0.01
N ARG A 127 0.91 -9.80 0.26
CA ARG A 127 1.51 -11.06 -0.22
C ARG A 127 1.69 -11.08 -1.74
N LYS A 128 0.70 -10.57 -2.49
CA LYS A 128 0.72 -10.57 -3.96
C LYS A 128 1.69 -9.57 -4.57
N VAL A 129 1.97 -8.45 -3.89
CA VAL A 129 2.84 -7.38 -4.41
C VAL A 129 4.24 -7.37 -3.80
N LEU A 130 4.50 -8.24 -2.84
CA LEU A 130 5.75 -8.26 -2.10
C LEU A 130 6.92 -8.60 -3.03
N PRO A 131 7.93 -7.71 -3.18
CA PRO A 131 9.13 -8.06 -3.91
C PRO A 131 9.90 -9.17 -3.18
N GLU A 132 10.62 -10.02 -3.91
CA GLU A 132 11.39 -11.14 -3.33
C GLU A 132 12.28 -10.70 -2.17
N LYS A 133 12.91 -9.53 -2.29
CA LYS A 133 13.80 -8.91 -1.29
C LYS A 133 13.11 -8.59 0.04
N PHE A 134 11.78 -8.42 0.03
CA PHE A 134 10.96 -8.17 1.21
C PHE A 134 10.30 -9.45 1.74
N THR A 135 10.55 -10.62 1.16
CA THR A 135 9.91 -11.88 1.59
C THR A 135 10.15 -12.15 3.07
N SER A 136 11.37 -11.90 3.56
CA SER A 136 11.72 -12.06 4.97
C SER A 136 11.61 -10.76 5.79
N ALA A 137 11.08 -9.68 5.21
CA ALA A 137 10.95 -8.39 5.87
C ALA A 137 10.09 -8.50 7.14
N PRO A 138 10.54 -7.97 8.30
CA PRO A 138 9.68 -7.86 9.46
C PRO A 138 8.54 -6.88 9.18
N ILE A 139 7.34 -7.25 9.61
CA ILE A 139 6.18 -6.33 9.62
C ILE A 139 6.09 -5.68 11.00
N LYS A 140 6.35 -4.38 11.08
CA LYS A 140 6.11 -3.54 12.27
C LYS A 140 4.64 -3.13 12.30
N LEU A 141 4.02 -3.17 13.47
CA LEU A 141 2.61 -2.80 13.67
C LEU A 141 2.52 -1.51 14.49
N GLU A 142 1.86 -0.51 13.92
CA GLU A 142 1.40 0.68 14.64
C GLU A 142 -0.13 0.64 14.73
N CYS A 143 -0.67 0.66 15.94
CA CYS A 143 -2.13 0.61 16.17
C CYS A 143 -2.48 1.16 17.56
N HIS A 144 -3.76 1.40 17.79
CA HIS A 144 -4.26 1.65 19.14
C HIS A 144 -4.09 0.43 20.04
N GLU A 145 -3.84 0.65 21.33
CA GLU A 145 -3.58 -0.43 22.29
C GLU A 145 -4.70 -1.46 22.36
N LYS A 146 -5.97 -1.01 22.29
CA LYS A 146 -7.15 -1.88 22.25
C LYS A 146 -7.17 -2.84 21.05
N ASP A 147 -6.49 -2.49 19.96
CA ASP A 147 -6.47 -3.28 18.73
C ASP A 147 -5.22 -4.15 18.59
N ARG A 148 -4.19 -3.88 19.41
CA ARG A 148 -2.88 -4.52 19.33
C ARG A 148 -2.96 -6.04 19.42
N GLU A 149 -3.75 -6.56 20.36
CA GLU A 149 -3.81 -8.00 20.61
C GLU A 149 -4.38 -8.76 19.40
N TRP A 150 -5.54 -8.34 18.88
CA TRP A 150 -6.23 -9.08 17.83
C TRP A 150 -5.57 -8.88 16.45
N ILE A 151 -5.08 -7.68 16.13
CA ILE A 151 -4.30 -7.45 14.91
C ILE A 151 -3.00 -8.25 14.97
N GLY A 152 -2.34 -8.26 16.14
CA GLY A 152 -1.12 -9.03 16.37
C GLY A 152 -1.31 -10.53 16.10
N LYS A 153 -2.42 -11.12 16.53
CA LYS A 153 -2.74 -12.54 16.24
C LYS A 153 -2.82 -12.81 14.73
N ILE A 154 -3.53 -11.97 13.98
CA ILE A 154 -3.66 -12.12 12.52
C ILE A 154 -2.30 -11.94 11.82
N LEU A 155 -1.46 -11.02 12.29
CA LEU A 155 -0.10 -10.86 11.75
C LEU A 155 0.77 -12.08 12.01
N GLU A 156 0.68 -12.70 13.18
CA GLU A 156 1.42 -13.93 13.47
C GLU A 156 0.93 -15.11 12.63
N GLU A 157 -0.38 -15.22 12.39
CA GLU A 157 -0.94 -16.17 11.42
C GLU A 157 -0.38 -15.93 10.03
N PHE A 158 -0.41 -14.67 9.56
CA PHE A 158 0.11 -14.29 8.24
C PHE A 158 1.60 -14.62 8.08
N LYS A 159 2.43 -14.37 9.10
CA LYS A 159 3.86 -14.67 9.07
C LYS A 159 4.15 -16.16 8.96
N LYS A 160 3.33 -17.00 9.60
CA LYS A 160 3.47 -18.48 9.59
C LYS A 160 2.78 -19.12 8.39
N HIS A 161 1.97 -18.37 7.66
CA HIS A 161 1.19 -18.86 6.53
C HIS A 161 2.08 -19.30 5.36
N ASP A 162 1.66 -20.37 4.69
CA ASP A 162 2.28 -20.83 3.45
C ASP A 162 2.02 -19.82 2.34
N ARG A 163 3.06 -19.08 1.95
CA ARG A 163 2.96 -18.00 0.96
C ARG A 163 2.61 -18.48 -0.45
N SER A 164 2.72 -19.77 -0.74
CA SER A 164 2.25 -20.33 -2.01
C SER A 164 0.72 -20.39 -2.10
N LYS A 165 0.02 -20.26 -0.96
CA LYS A 165 -1.43 -20.31 -0.85
C LYS A 165 -2.02 -18.93 -0.56
N PRO A 166 -3.26 -18.65 -1.02
CA PRO A 166 -3.98 -17.46 -0.59
C PRO A 166 -4.09 -17.41 0.93
N PHE A 167 -3.82 -16.24 1.52
CA PHE A 167 -4.10 -15.98 2.94
C PHE A 167 -5.56 -15.56 3.15
N PHE A 168 -6.16 -14.96 2.13
CA PHE A 168 -7.56 -14.60 2.07
C PHE A 168 -8.12 -14.98 0.69
N GLU A 169 -9.28 -15.62 0.67
CA GLU A 169 -9.99 -15.97 -0.55
C GLU A 169 -11.18 -15.03 -0.73
N SER A 170 -11.20 -14.30 -1.84
CA SER A 170 -12.40 -13.62 -2.31
C SER A 170 -13.36 -14.69 -2.85
N PRO A 171 -14.67 -14.61 -2.57
CA PRO A 171 -15.68 -15.33 -3.34
C PRO A 171 -15.48 -15.02 -4.82
N ARG A 172 -15.57 -16.06 -5.65
CA ARG A 172 -15.40 -15.97 -7.11
C ARG A 172 -16.69 -15.54 -7.79
#